data_AF-A0A9W8GJU3-F1
#
_entry.id   AF-A0A9W8GJU3-F1
#
_cell.length_a   1.000
_cell.length_b   1.000
_cell.length_c   1.000
_cell.angle_alpha   90.00
_cell.angle_beta   90.00
_cell.angle_gamma   90.00
#
_symmetry.space_group_name_H-M   'P 1'
#
loop_
_entity.id
_entity.type
_entity.pdbx_description
1 polymer ?
#
loop_
_entity_poly.entity_id
_entity_poly.type
_entity_poly.pdbx_seq_one_letter_code
_entity_poly.pdbx_strand_id
1 'polypeptide(L)'
;MLVGQVDTPESFLKAIGRGCEKYTEKFKDWDHLFKADTIKLKHELGIGAKQRKWILMWTNKYRLGIDPYLIQTSKKHTMKRTERLARAKRRRQD
;
A
#
# COMPACT_ATOMS: atom_id res chain seq x y z
N MET A 1 7.77 -23.74 3.93
CA MET A 1 7.28 -22.45 3.41
C MET A 1 6.99 -21.57 4.62
N LEU A 2 7.73 -20.49 4.83
CA LEU A 2 7.43 -19.54 5.90
C LEU A 2 6.23 -18.70 5.45
N VAL A 3 5.03 -19.18 5.76
CA VAL A 3 3.81 -18.38 5.68
C VAL A 3 4.03 -17.22 6.63
N GLY A 4 4.10 -16.00 6.10
CA GLY A 4 4.10 -14.79 6.92
C GLY A 4 2.73 -14.71 7.58
N GLN A 5 2.59 -15.37 8.73
CA GLN A 5 1.31 -15.56 9.41
C GLN A 5 0.74 -14.21 9.82
N VAL A 6 -0.19 -13.73 9.01
CA VAL A 6 -1.03 -12.61 9.36
C VAL A 6 -2.22 -13.21 10.08
N ASP A 7 -2.07 -13.36 11.40
CA ASP A 7 -3.10 -13.99 12.23
C ASP A 7 -4.17 -12.98 12.67
N THR A 8 -3.86 -11.68 12.61
CA THR A 8 -4.75 -10.60 13.08
C THR A 8 -4.92 -9.46 12.06
N PRO A 9 -6.05 -8.73 12.08
CA PRO A 9 -6.25 -7.52 11.26
C PRO A 9 -5.17 -6.46 11.49
N GLU A 10 -4.64 -6.38 12.71
CA GLU A 10 -3.53 -5.50 13.05
C GLU A 10 -2.26 -5.87 12.27
N SER A 11 -1.88 -7.16 12.31
CA SER A 11 -0.72 -7.65 11.56
C SER A 11 -0.88 -7.42 10.05
N PHE A 12 -2.11 -7.52 9.54
CA PHE A 12 -2.42 -7.25 8.13
C PHE A 12 -2.13 -5.80 7.75
N LEU A 13 -2.65 -4.86 8.52
CA LEU A 13 -2.49 -3.43 8.26
C LEU A 13 -1.04 -2.98 8.38
N LYS A 14 -0.29 -3.57 9.32
CA LYS A 14 1.16 -3.35 9.43
C LYS A 14 1.92 -3.93 8.23
N ALA A 15 1.56 -5.13 7.77
CA ALA A 15 2.23 -5.79 6.64
C ALA A 15 2.07 -5.02 5.31
N ILE A 16 0.88 -4.50 5.03
CA ILE A 16 0.62 -3.74 3.78
C ILE A 16 1.20 -2.31 3.80
N GLY A 17 1.49 -1.78 4.99
CA GLY A 17 2.08 -0.46 5.24
C GLY A 17 1.32 0.71 4.61
N ARG A 18 2.06 1.71 4.10
CA ARG A 18 1.53 2.97 3.52
C ARG A 18 0.69 3.81 4.51
N GLY A 19 1.02 3.78 5.79
CA GLY A 19 0.29 4.53 6.81
C GLY A 19 -1.05 3.90 7.15
N CYS A 20 -1.21 2.58 6.97
CA CYS A 20 -2.39 1.83 7.40
C CYS A 20 -2.24 1.32 8.84
N GLU A 21 -1.02 1.18 9.32
CA GLU A 21 -0.64 0.81 10.68
C GLU A 21 -1.22 1.73 11.77
N LYS A 22 -1.57 2.98 11.44
CA LYS A 22 -2.24 3.92 12.37
C LYS A 22 -3.74 3.68 12.56
N TYR A 23 -4.32 2.79 11.77
CA TYR A 23 -5.76 2.48 11.82
C TYR A 23 -6.05 1.09 12.39
N THR A 24 -5.06 0.43 12.99
CA THR A 24 -5.19 -0.93 13.53
C THR A 24 -6.30 -1.03 14.57
N GLU A 25 -6.38 -0.07 15.49
CA GLU A 25 -7.40 0.00 16.54
C GLU A 25 -8.83 0.25 16.02
N LYS A 26 -8.98 0.62 14.73
CA LYS A 26 -10.30 0.84 14.11
C LYS A 26 -10.97 -0.47 13.68
N PHE A 27 -10.22 -1.56 13.58
CA PHE A 27 -10.73 -2.86 13.15
C PHE A 27 -10.73 -3.85 14.32
N LYS A 28 -11.89 -4.42 14.61
CA LYS A 28 -12.10 -5.34 15.73
C LYS A 28 -11.64 -6.76 15.39
N ASP A 29 -12.02 -7.22 14.22
CA ASP A 29 -11.80 -8.59 13.74
C ASP A 29 -11.72 -8.61 12.21
N TRP A 30 -11.44 -9.80 11.67
CA TRP A 30 -11.33 -10.03 10.23
C TRP A 30 -12.63 -9.77 9.49
N ASP A 31 -13.77 -10.14 10.05
CA ASP A 31 -15.07 -9.94 9.43
C ASP A 31 -15.35 -8.45 9.25
N HIS A 32 -15.05 -7.63 10.26
CA HIS A 32 -15.15 -6.18 10.20
C HIS A 32 -14.24 -5.59 9.11
N LEU A 33 -12.99 -6.06 9.00
CA LEU A 33 -12.05 -5.60 7.98
C LEU A 33 -12.53 -5.98 6.55
N PHE A 34 -12.98 -7.21 6.35
CA PHE A 34 -13.37 -7.70 5.03
C PHE A 34 -14.74 -7.19 4.57
N LYS A 35 -15.68 -6.97 5.48
CA LYS A 35 -17.01 -6.40 5.15
C LYS A 35 -17.02 -4.88 5.05
N ALA A 36 -15.94 -4.20 5.43
CA ALA A 36 -15.86 -2.75 5.31
C ALA A 36 -15.86 -2.31 3.84
N ASP A 37 -16.76 -1.39 3.52
CA ASP A 37 -16.81 -0.73 2.21
C ASP A 37 -16.21 0.69 2.27
N THR A 38 -16.14 1.37 1.12
CA THR A 38 -15.56 2.73 1.06
C THR A 38 -16.31 3.75 1.91
N ILE A 39 -17.63 3.59 2.09
CA ILE A 39 -18.49 4.50 2.84
C ILE A 39 -18.20 4.32 4.34
N LYS A 40 -18.25 3.09 4.86
CA LYS A 40 -17.93 2.76 6.26
C LYS A 40 -16.52 3.20 6.63
N LEU A 41 -15.54 2.85 5.81
CA LEU A 41 -14.13 3.24 6.01
C LEU A 41 -13.97 4.77 6.10
N LYS A 42 -14.78 5.56 5.36
CA LYS A 42 -14.73 7.02 5.37
C LYS A 42 -15.47 7.60 6.56
N HIS A 43 -16.74 7.24 6.71
CA HIS A 43 -17.68 7.92 7.58
C HIS A 43 -17.62 7.40 9.02
N GLU A 44 -17.40 6.10 9.23
CA GLU A 44 -17.33 5.50 10.57
C GLU A 44 -15.90 5.48 11.10
N LEU A 45 -14.93 5.13 10.24
CA LEU A 45 -13.54 4.92 10.68
C LEU A 45 -12.62 6.12 10.42
N GLY A 46 -13.08 7.13 9.66
CA GLY A 46 -12.32 8.35 9.40
C GLY A 46 -11.03 8.13 8.57
N ILE A 47 -10.97 7.06 7.78
CA ILE A 47 -9.75 6.67 7.06
C ILE A 47 -9.60 7.52 5.79
N GLY A 48 -8.38 8.02 5.53
CA GLY A 48 -8.08 8.83 4.35
C GLY A 48 -8.23 8.08 3.02
N ALA A 49 -8.56 8.79 1.94
CA ALA A 49 -8.90 8.17 0.64
C ALA A 49 -7.80 7.26 0.06
N LYS A 50 -6.51 7.60 0.26
CA LYS A 50 -5.38 6.78 -0.19
C LYS A 50 -5.35 5.44 0.54
N GLN A 51 -5.49 5.46 1.86
CA GLN A 51 -5.50 4.26 2.70
C GLN A 51 -6.74 3.41 2.44
N ARG A 52 -7.94 4.00 2.26
CA ARG A 52 -9.14 3.21 1.92
C ARG A 52 -8.96 2.40 0.64
N LYS A 53 -8.47 3.03 -0.44
CA LYS A 53 -8.16 2.34 -1.70
C LYS A 53 -7.13 1.24 -1.50
N TRP A 54 -6.11 1.50 -0.70
CA TRP A 54 -5.04 0.55 -0.42
C TRP A 54 -5.53 -0.68 0.36
N ILE A 55 -6.29 -0.46 1.43
CA ILE A 55 -6.89 -1.51 2.26
C ILE A 55 -7.82 -2.38 1.40
N LEU A 56 -8.74 -1.77 0.62
CA LEU A 56 -9.67 -2.51 -0.24
C LEU A 56 -8.96 -3.32 -1.35
N MET A 57 -7.90 -2.77 -1.93
CA MET A 57 -7.10 -3.51 -2.91
C MET A 57 -6.45 -4.73 -2.25
N TRP A 58 -5.90 -4.59 -1.05
CA TRP A 58 -5.24 -5.68 -0.34
C TRP A 58 -6.21 -6.71 0.21
N THR A 59 -7.37 -6.32 0.71
CA THR A 59 -8.39 -7.29 1.15
C THR A 59 -8.85 -8.15 -0.03
N ASN A 60 -8.97 -7.57 -1.23
CA ASN A 60 -9.22 -8.35 -2.44
C ASN A 60 -8.06 -9.30 -2.78
N LYS A 61 -6.81 -8.83 -2.75
CA LYS A 61 -5.62 -9.68 -2.99
C LYS A 61 -5.53 -10.85 -2.01
N TYR A 62 -5.83 -10.59 -0.74
CA TYR A 62 -5.80 -11.61 0.30
C TYR A 62 -6.87 -12.68 0.08
N ARG A 63 -8.07 -12.29 -0.37
CA ARG A 63 -9.11 -13.26 -0.80
C ARG A 63 -8.67 -14.12 -1.99
N LEU A 64 -7.74 -13.63 -2.80
CA LEU A 64 -7.16 -14.37 -3.92
C LEU A 64 -5.93 -15.21 -3.51
N GLY A 65 -5.63 -15.32 -2.22
CA GLY A 65 -4.50 -16.10 -1.69
C GLY A 65 -3.14 -15.42 -1.84
N ILE A 66 -3.10 -14.10 -2.04
CA ILE A 66 -1.85 -13.34 -2.07
C ILE A 66 -1.58 -12.79 -0.67
N ASP A 67 -0.47 -13.22 -0.07
CA ASP A 67 -0.03 -12.75 1.24
C ASP A 67 0.25 -11.24 1.24
N PRO A 68 -0.12 -10.53 2.32
CA PRO A 68 0.07 -9.08 2.41
C PRO A 68 1.54 -8.72 2.59
N TYR A 69 2.02 -7.76 1.82
CA TYR A 69 3.37 -7.21 1.96
C TYR A 69 3.40 -5.74 1.51
N LEU A 70 4.45 -5.01 1.90
CA LEU A 70 4.64 -3.65 1.45
C LEU A 70 5.15 -3.63 0.00
N ILE A 71 4.25 -3.38 -0.97
CA ILE A 71 4.66 -3.12 -2.36
C ILE A 71 5.46 -1.82 -2.41
N GLN A 72 6.78 -1.93 -2.53
CA GLN A 72 7.68 -0.79 -2.67
C GLN A 72 7.37 -0.02 -3.95
N THR A 73 7.26 1.30 -3.85
CA THR A 73 7.21 2.15 -5.05
C THR A 73 8.59 2.23 -5.68
N SER A 74 8.68 2.19 -7.01
CA SER A 74 9.93 2.46 -7.71
C SER A 74 10.52 3.79 -7.22
N LYS A 75 11.82 3.83 -6.92
CA LYS A 75 12.50 5.10 -6.66
C LYS A 75 12.32 5.99 -7.89
N LYS A 76 11.78 7.19 -7.70
CA LYS A 76 11.63 8.16 -8.79
C LYS A 76 13.02 8.52 -9.30
N HIS A 77 13.40 8.02 -10.46
CA HIS A 77 14.63 8.42 -11.13
C HIS A 77 14.47 9.85 -11.66
N THR A 78 14.67 10.82 -10.78
CA THR A 78 14.63 12.23 -11.14
C THR A 78 16.00 12.60 -11.65
N MET A 79 16.23 12.46 -12.96
CA MET A 79 17.43 13.07 -13.55
C MET A 79 17.30 14.58 -13.43
N LYS A 80 18.30 15.21 -12.81
CA LYS A 80 18.40 16.68 -12.81
C LYS A 80 18.42 17.16 -14.26
N ARG A 81 17.86 18.35 -14.52
CA ARG A 81 17.87 18.94 -15.86
C ARG A 81 19.28 19.00 -16.44
N THR A 82 20.28 19.29 -15.60
CA THR A 82 21.70 19.28 -15.95
C THR A 82 22.19 17.91 -16.45
N GLU A 83 21.82 16.82 -15.76
CA GLU A 83 22.16 15.45 -16.16
C GLU A 83 21.47 15.05 -17.47
N ARG A 84 20.21 15.48 -17.67
CA ARG A 84 19.49 15.30 -18.94
C ARG A 84 20.20 15.99 -20.10
N LEU A 85 20.63 17.24 -19.90
CA LEU A 85 21.35 18.02 -20.91
C LEU A 85 22.74 17.43 -21.18
N ALA A 86 23.48 17.01 -20.15
CA ALA A 86 24.78 16.36 -20.31
C ALA A 86 24.67 15.02 -21.06
N ARG A 87 23.61 14.25 -20.82
CA ARG A 87 23.33 13.02 -21.57
C ARG A 87 22.99 13.32 -23.03
N ALA A 88 22.19 14.35 -23.30
CA ALA A 88 21.84 14.77 -24.65
C ALA A 88 23.06 15.29 -25.44
N LYS A 89 23.99 16.00 -24.78
CA LYS A 89 25.23 16.48 -25.40
C LYS A 89 26.15 15.33 -25.79
N ARG A 90 26.34 14.33 -24.90
CA ARG A 90 27.14 13.13 -25.19
C ARG A 90 26.62 12.36 -26.41
N ARG A 91 25.30 12.14 -26.49
CA ARG A 91 24.64 11.48 -27.62
C ARG A 91 24.77 12.17 -28.99
N ARG A 92 25.20 13.44 -29.02
CA ARG A 92 25.41 14.20 -30.27
C ARG A 92 26.87 14.20 -30.72
N GLN A 93 27.77 13.73 -29.87
CA GLN A 93 29.21 13.70 -30.13
C GLN A 93 29.70 12.30 -30.54
N ASP A 94 28.86 11.29 -30.39
CA ASP A 94 28.98 9.94 -30.97
C ASP A 94 28.27 9.91 -32.33
#